data_AF-A0A3D1F054-F1
#
_entry.id   AF-A0A3D1F054-F1
#
_cell.length_a   1.000
_cell.length_b   1.000
_cell.length_c   1.000
_cell.angle_alpha   90.00
_cell.angle_beta   90.00
_cell.angle_gamma   90.00
#
_symmetry.space_group_name_H-M   'P 1'
#
loop_
_entity.id
_entity.type
_entity.pdbx_description
1 polymer ?
#
loop_
_entity_poly.entity_id
_entity_poly.type
_entity_poly.pdbx_seq_one_letter_code
_entity_poly.pdbx_strand_id
1 'polypeptide(L)'
;MKDSDWFPRIGMPMEQSFGSLPSMIVQSRPCFSQKTIERKEAHMPQWLNYKELKAEIAFTDVFEHYEIEVKIKGDQATCSCPLPSHDGDSTSPSFSANLDRNIFQCFGCGAKGNILDFICLMDGMNPKDAKQFHQVAVMAKRKFLYKPQREAPASSKQKASSKAKVVVNPPLDFELQGLDQEHPHFAELGLKPETVKHFGLGYCKRGLMAGRIAIPLHDPDGQLIGYAGKLVDEAKVSDDNPLYLLPARRERKNVIYDFRPGLFLYHGHTITKPVNNLIIAQGFMSVWRLWQKGKRDVVSSVEVGLTNQQACLLVRLTDAKQGCVWLVANSYDRLNIEVLQKVGGNRYCKWIDAKL
;
A
#
# COMPACT_ATOMS: atom_id res chain seq x y z
N MET A 1 3.16 -15.02 45.50
CA MET A 1 2.85 -13.62 45.86
C MET A 1 3.42 -12.73 44.77
N LYS A 2 2.69 -11.67 44.43
CA LYS A 2 2.88 -10.82 43.25
C LYS A 2 4.00 -9.81 43.51
N ASP A 3 4.93 -9.65 42.56
CA ASP A 3 5.77 -8.46 42.50
C ASP A 3 5.32 -7.60 41.32
N SER A 4 4.55 -6.58 41.69
CA SER A 4 4.11 -5.48 40.88
C SER A 4 4.70 -4.22 41.49
N ASP A 5 5.77 -3.66 40.92
CA ASP A 5 6.23 -2.31 41.22
C ASP A 5 7.13 -1.80 40.08
N TRP A 6 6.56 -0.97 39.19
CA TRP A 6 7.28 -0.27 38.11
C TRP A 6 6.80 1.19 37.93
N PHE A 7 6.27 1.82 38.99
CA PHE A 7 6.01 3.26 38.99
C PHE A 7 6.80 3.96 40.12
N PRO A 8 7.71 4.90 39.82
CA PRO A 8 8.30 5.74 40.85
C PRO A 8 7.25 6.73 41.37
N ARG A 9 7.02 6.71 42.68
CA ARG A 9 6.40 7.82 43.43
C ARG A 9 7.45 8.91 43.58
N ILE A 10 7.22 10.08 43.00
CA ILE A 10 7.92 11.31 43.40
C ILE A 10 6.86 12.40 43.58
N GLY A 11 6.92 13.02 44.76
CA GLY A 11 5.90 13.88 45.32
C GLY A 11 5.69 15.20 44.59
N MET A 12 4.48 15.73 44.77
CA MET A 12 4.11 17.10 44.44
C MET A 12 4.85 18.10 45.34
N PRO A 13 5.04 19.33 44.84
CA PRO A 13 4.59 20.49 45.60
C PRO A 13 3.50 21.29 44.84
N MET A 14 2.74 22.02 45.65
CA MET A 14 1.57 22.85 45.35
C MET A 14 1.77 23.95 44.28
N GLU A 15 0.65 24.18 43.58
CA GLU A 15 0.12 25.45 43.08
C GLU A 15 1.07 26.49 42.47
N GLN A 16 0.92 26.68 41.16
CA GLN A 16 0.74 28.01 40.60
C GLN A 16 -0.16 27.94 39.35
N SER A 17 -1.17 28.79 39.39
CA SER A 17 -2.28 28.99 38.46
C SER A 17 -1.85 29.39 37.05
N PHE A 18 -2.42 28.76 36.03
CA PHE A 18 -2.67 29.38 34.72
C PHE A 18 -3.91 28.78 34.04
N GLY A 19 -4.89 29.66 33.78
CA GLY A 19 -5.74 29.63 32.60
C GLY A 19 -6.70 28.46 32.39
N SER A 20 -7.96 28.67 32.76
CA SER A 20 -9.11 27.95 32.21
C SER A 20 -9.12 27.98 30.67
N LEU A 21 -9.05 26.81 30.04
CA LEU A 21 -9.46 26.63 28.64
C LEU A 21 -10.79 25.86 28.60
N PRO A 22 -11.72 26.25 27.70
CA PRO A 22 -13.13 25.94 27.82
C PRO A 22 -13.43 24.47 27.53
N SER A 23 -14.44 23.95 28.23
CA SER A 23 -15.13 22.71 27.93
C SER A 23 -15.69 22.74 26.51
N MET A 24 -14.99 22.16 25.54
CA MET A 24 -15.59 21.81 24.27
C MET A 24 -16.38 20.51 24.45
N ILE A 25 -17.68 20.67 24.68
CA ILE A 25 -18.69 19.64 24.44
C ILE A 25 -18.59 19.29 22.95
N VAL A 26 -17.90 18.19 22.62
CA VAL A 26 -17.99 17.59 21.30
C VAL A 26 -19.28 16.80 21.27
N GLN A 27 -20.32 17.43 20.72
CA GLN A 27 -21.58 16.79 20.41
C GLN A 27 -21.32 15.52 19.58
N SER A 28 -21.82 14.40 20.08
CA SER A 28 -21.87 13.12 19.38
C SER A 28 -22.59 13.31 18.04
N ARG A 29 -21.85 13.21 16.94
CA ARG A 29 -22.46 13.04 15.62
C ARG A 29 -22.67 11.54 15.37
N PRO A 30 -23.86 11.13 14.90
CA PRO A 30 -24.13 9.74 14.61
C PRO A 30 -23.23 9.23 13.50
N CYS A 31 -22.91 7.94 13.62
CA CYS A 31 -22.14 7.10 12.72
C CYS A 31 -22.28 7.51 11.24
N PHE A 32 -21.14 7.79 10.59
CA PHE A 32 -21.10 8.06 9.16
C PHE A 32 -21.62 6.86 8.38
N SER A 33 -22.73 7.03 7.66
CA SER A 33 -23.32 5.99 6.81
C SER A 33 -22.32 5.50 5.75
N GLN A 34 -22.42 4.23 5.37
CA GLN A 34 -21.56 3.53 4.38
C GLN A 34 -21.29 4.33 3.10
N LYS A 35 -22.24 5.16 2.65
CA LYS A 35 -22.12 6.00 1.44
C LYS A 35 -21.01 7.07 1.52
N THR A 36 -20.61 7.50 2.73
CA THR A 36 -19.53 8.49 2.90
C THR A 36 -18.14 7.82 2.94
N ILE A 37 -18.08 6.53 3.25
CA ILE A 37 -16.84 5.72 3.30
C ILE A 37 -16.34 5.45 1.88
N GLU A 38 -17.25 5.12 0.95
CA GLU A 38 -16.94 4.91 -0.48
C GLU A 38 -16.30 6.16 -1.13
N ARG A 39 -16.66 7.37 -0.70
CA ARG A 39 -16.09 8.62 -1.22
C ARG A 39 -14.66 8.90 -0.77
N LYS A 40 -14.19 8.36 0.36
CA LYS A 40 -12.85 8.61 0.92
C LYS A 40 -11.81 7.54 0.60
N GLU A 41 -12.22 6.40 0.03
CA GLU A 41 -11.30 5.34 -0.47
C GLU A 41 -10.43 5.77 -1.67
N ALA A 42 -10.80 6.85 -2.35
CA ALA A 42 -10.12 7.32 -3.55
C ALA A 42 -8.70 7.91 -3.33
N HIS A 43 -8.24 8.08 -2.09
CA HIS A 43 -7.00 8.82 -1.78
C HIS A 43 -6.04 8.08 -0.83
N MET A 44 -5.65 6.85 -1.17
CA MET A 44 -4.37 6.26 -0.72
C MET A 44 -3.32 6.42 -1.83
N PRO A 45 -2.05 6.77 -1.53
CA PRO A 45 -0.97 6.65 -2.50
C PRO A 45 -0.87 5.22 -2.98
N GLN A 46 -1.40 5.00 -4.19
CA GLN A 46 -1.29 3.76 -4.93
C GLN A 46 0.17 3.61 -5.34
N TRP A 47 0.75 2.45 -5.03
CA TRP A 47 1.91 1.99 -5.78
C TRP A 47 1.51 2.01 -7.26
N LEU A 48 2.21 2.83 -8.03
CA LEU A 48 1.91 3.06 -9.42
C LEU A 48 2.94 2.33 -10.26
N ASN A 49 2.53 1.25 -10.91
CA ASN A 49 3.35 0.61 -11.92
C ASN A 49 3.26 1.44 -13.21
N TYR A 50 4.29 2.22 -13.50
CA TYR A 50 4.31 3.07 -14.69
C TYR A 50 4.23 2.28 -16.00
N LYS A 51 4.72 1.04 -16.03
CA LYS A 51 4.67 0.19 -17.22
C LYS A 51 3.24 -0.25 -17.53
N GLU A 52 2.53 -0.72 -16.51
CA GLU A 52 1.11 -1.10 -16.63
C GLU A 52 0.23 0.11 -16.95
N LEU A 53 0.46 1.24 -16.25
CA LEU A 53 -0.30 2.45 -16.48
C LEU A 53 -0.17 2.97 -17.92
N LYS A 54 1.04 2.93 -18.49
CA LYS A 54 1.28 3.32 -19.90
C LYS A 54 0.64 2.36 -20.91
N ALA A 55 0.45 1.09 -20.53
CA ALA A 55 -0.19 0.10 -21.39
C ALA A 55 -1.72 0.18 -21.33
N GLU A 56 -2.29 0.62 -20.21
CA GLU A 56 -3.73 0.71 -20.02
C GLU A 56 -4.36 2.00 -20.54
N ILE A 57 -3.63 3.12 -20.57
CA ILE A 57 -4.13 4.39 -21.12
C ILE A 57 -3.92 4.39 -22.63
N ALA A 58 -4.97 4.69 -23.40
CA ALA A 58 -4.91 4.86 -24.85
C ALA A 58 -4.84 6.34 -25.24
N PHE A 59 -4.06 6.66 -26.28
CA PHE A 59 -3.96 8.03 -26.79
C PHE A 59 -5.30 8.61 -27.25
N THR A 60 -6.23 7.77 -27.71
CA THR A 60 -7.58 8.17 -28.10
C THR A 60 -8.35 8.83 -26.95
N ASP A 61 -8.28 8.24 -25.76
CA ASP A 61 -8.95 8.75 -24.55
C ASP A 61 -8.31 10.05 -24.08
N VAL A 62 -7.00 10.18 -24.27
CA VAL A 62 -6.25 11.40 -23.94
C VAL A 62 -6.61 12.54 -24.90
N PHE A 63 -6.71 12.27 -26.21
CA PHE A 63 -7.13 13.29 -27.18
C PHE A 63 -8.54 13.79 -26.91
N GLU A 64 -9.47 12.88 -26.60
CA GLU A 64 -10.84 13.25 -26.23
C GLU A 64 -10.86 14.13 -24.96
N HIS A 65 -10.08 13.76 -23.94
CA HIS A 65 -10.04 14.52 -22.68
C HIS A 65 -9.52 15.95 -22.82
N TYR A 66 -8.52 16.17 -23.69
CA TYR A 66 -7.96 17.49 -23.95
C TYR A 66 -8.61 18.18 -25.17
N GLU A 67 -9.71 17.62 -25.69
CA GLU A 67 -10.46 18.15 -26.84
C GLU A 67 -9.57 18.40 -28.07
N ILE A 68 -8.61 17.50 -28.31
CA ILE A 68 -7.65 17.61 -29.42
C ILE A 68 -8.25 16.93 -30.65
N GLU A 69 -8.51 17.72 -31.68
CA GLU A 69 -8.91 17.19 -32.98
C GLU A 69 -7.71 16.55 -33.70
N VAL A 70 -7.80 15.23 -33.93
CA VAL A 70 -6.75 14.46 -34.61
C VAL A 70 -7.28 13.76 -35.86
N LYS A 71 -6.44 13.70 -36.90
CA LYS A 71 -6.70 12.88 -38.09
C LYS A 71 -6.03 11.51 -37.90
N ILE A 72 -6.84 10.46 -37.79
CA ILE A 72 -6.35 9.09 -37.61
C ILE A 72 -6.28 8.38 -38.96
N LYS A 73 -5.12 7.80 -39.28
CA LYS A 73 -4.91 6.95 -40.46
C LYS A 73 -4.11 5.71 -40.03
N GLY A 74 -4.81 4.58 -39.88
CA GLY A 74 -4.20 3.36 -39.35
C GLY A 74 -3.82 3.52 -37.87
N ASP A 75 -2.57 3.23 -37.54
CA ASP A 75 -2.01 3.37 -36.18
C ASP A 75 -1.43 4.78 -35.91
N GLN A 76 -1.48 5.70 -36.89
CA GLN A 76 -0.97 7.07 -36.74
C GLN A 76 -2.11 8.07 -36.55
N ALA A 77 -1.98 8.93 -35.54
CA ALA A 77 -2.81 10.10 -35.32
C ALA A 77 -1.97 11.37 -35.55
N THR A 78 -2.43 12.29 -36.40
CA THR A 78 -1.71 13.54 -36.69
C THR A 78 -2.58 14.77 -36.46
N CYS A 79 -1.97 15.85 -35.97
CA CYS A 79 -2.60 17.15 -35.78
C CYS A 79 -1.56 18.28 -35.72
N SER A 80 -2.01 19.52 -35.59
CA SER A 80 -1.13 20.63 -35.18
C SER A 80 -0.66 20.42 -33.75
N CYS A 81 0.49 20.97 -33.38
CA CYS A 81 1.06 20.82 -32.05
C CYS A 81 0.04 21.20 -30.95
N PRO A 82 -0.39 20.26 -30.09
CA PRO A 82 -1.37 20.54 -29.04
C PRO A 82 -0.72 21.03 -27.72
N LEU A 83 0.62 21.03 -27.64
CA LEU A 83 1.32 21.35 -26.40
C LEU A 83 1.28 22.86 -26.09
N PRO A 84 0.97 23.26 -24.84
CA PRO A 84 0.84 24.66 -24.42
C PRO A 84 2.17 25.43 -24.45
N SER A 85 3.29 24.74 -24.63
CA SER A 85 4.63 25.34 -24.74
C SER A 85 4.96 25.84 -26.14
N HIS A 86 4.07 25.67 -27.11
CA HIS A 86 4.30 26.07 -28.50
C HIS A 86 3.00 26.42 -29.21
N ASP A 87 2.73 27.72 -29.32
CA ASP A 87 1.67 28.26 -30.16
C ASP A 87 2.13 28.23 -31.62
N GLY A 88 1.82 27.13 -32.30
CA GLY A 88 2.25 26.88 -33.66
C GLY A 88 1.15 27.10 -34.68
N ASP A 89 1.01 28.32 -35.18
CA ASP A 89 0.35 28.63 -36.46
C ASP A 89 1.16 27.99 -37.60
N SER A 90 0.96 26.69 -37.80
CA SER A 90 1.54 25.95 -38.91
C SER A 90 0.42 25.28 -39.67
N THR A 91 0.28 25.65 -40.94
CA THR A 91 -0.73 25.12 -41.89
C THR A 91 -0.61 23.60 -42.11
N SER A 92 0.46 23.00 -41.61
CA SER A 92 0.80 21.58 -41.75
C SER A 92 0.82 20.89 -40.36
N PRO A 93 0.21 19.70 -40.22
CA PRO A 93 0.19 18.98 -38.94
C PRO A 93 1.61 18.60 -38.51
N SER A 94 2.07 19.15 -37.38
CA SER A 94 3.42 19.00 -36.85
C SER A 94 3.53 17.91 -35.76
N PHE A 95 2.40 17.45 -35.22
CA PHE A 95 2.33 16.41 -34.21
C PHE A 95 1.92 15.07 -34.82
N SER A 96 2.60 14.00 -34.40
CA SER A 96 2.28 12.62 -34.75
C SER A 96 2.34 11.73 -33.51
N ALA A 97 1.33 10.90 -33.32
CA ALA A 97 1.29 9.87 -32.28
C ALA A 97 1.02 8.48 -32.89
N ASN A 98 1.78 7.48 -32.45
CA ASN A 98 1.53 6.09 -32.79
C ASN A 98 0.67 5.47 -31.68
N LEU A 99 -0.56 5.10 -32.05
CA LEU A 99 -1.60 4.59 -31.14
C LEU A 99 -1.26 3.20 -30.59
N ASP A 100 -0.59 2.35 -31.37
CA ASP A 100 -0.23 0.99 -30.94
C ASP A 100 0.99 0.98 -30.00
N ARG A 101 1.98 1.84 -30.29
CA ARG A 101 3.23 1.92 -29.53
C ARG A 101 3.16 2.87 -28.34
N ASN A 102 2.06 3.62 -28.20
CA ASN A 102 1.85 4.63 -27.16
C ASN A 102 3.01 5.63 -27.02
N ILE A 103 3.47 6.16 -28.16
CA ILE A 103 4.50 7.20 -28.25
C ILE A 103 4.05 8.36 -29.12
N PHE A 104 4.58 9.55 -28.85
CA PHE A 104 4.35 10.75 -29.66
C PHE A 104 5.65 11.48 -29.99
N GLN A 105 5.60 12.27 -31.06
CA GLN A 105 6.62 13.24 -31.40
C GLN A 105 5.98 14.44 -32.11
N CYS A 106 6.36 15.64 -31.68
CA CYS A 106 6.09 16.88 -32.39
C CYS A 106 7.36 17.31 -33.14
N PHE A 107 7.27 17.40 -34.47
CA PHE A 107 8.36 17.83 -35.33
C PHE A 107 8.54 19.36 -35.34
N GLY A 108 7.56 20.12 -34.82
CA GLY A 108 7.66 21.57 -34.65
C GLY A 108 8.48 21.95 -33.42
N CYS A 109 8.00 21.57 -32.23
CA CYS A 109 8.64 21.95 -30.96
C CYS A 109 9.70 20.94 -30.47
N GLY A 110 9.86 19.79 -31.14
CA GLY A 110 10.84 18.76 -30.78
C GLY A 110 10.46 17.89 -29.58
N ALA A 111 9.30 18.13 -28.96
CA ALA A 111 8.79 17.32 -27.86
C ALA A 111 8.52 15.88 -28.32
N LYS A 112 8.94 14.91 -27.51
CA LYS A 112 8.76 13.47 -27.77
C LYS A 112 8.68 12.70 -26.47
N GLY A 113 7.99 11.57 -26.47
CA GLY A 113 7.89 10.74 -25.28
C GLY A 113 6.79 9.69 -25.38
N ASN A 114 6.49 9.10 -24.24
CA ASN A 114 5.37 8.19 -24.06
C ASN A 114 4.09 8.95 -23.65
N ILE A 115 2.98 8.23 -23.54
CA ILE A 115 1.67 8.79 -23.20
C ILE A 115 1.64 9.58 -21.87
N LEU A 116 2.36 9.16 -20.83
CA LEU A 116 2.43 9.92 -19.56
C LEU A 116 3.29 11.18 -19.69
N ASP A 117 4.35 11.13 -20.51
CA ASP A 117 5.16 12.32 -20.79
C ASP A 117 4.30 13.36 -21.53
N PHE A 118 3.44 12.93 -22.45
CA PHE A 118 2.50 13.79 -23.15
C PHE A 118 1.51 14.46 -22.18
N ILE A 119 0.84 13.68 -21.33
CA ILE A 119 -0.10 14.20 -20.32
C ILE A 119 0.63 15.17 -19.37
N CYS A 120 1.87 14.87 -18.99
CA CYS A 120 2.67 15.73 -18.13
C CYS A 120 2.92 17.10 -18.78
N LEU A 121 3.26 17.12 -20.06
CA LEU A 121 3.47 18.36 -20.82
C LEU A 121 2.16 19.14 -21.06
N MET A 122 1.05 18.44 -21.31
CA MET A 122 -0.29 19.06 -21.44
C MET A 122 -0.75 19.71 -20.14
N ASP A 123 -0.45 19.10 -18.99
CA ASP A 123 -0.74 19.64 -17.66
C ASP A 123 0.28 20.71 -17.21
N GLY A 124 1.21 21.13 -18.08
CA GLY A 124 2.21 22.17 -17.80
C GLY A 124 3.30 21.75 -16.80
N MET A 125 3.48 20.45 -16.58
CA MET A 125 4.44 19.89 -15.64
C MET A 125 5.71 19.40 -16.34
N ASN A 126 6.79 19.24 -15.57
CA ASN A 126 8.08 18.78 -16.09
C ASN A 126 8.20 17.25 -15.99
N PRO A 127 8.24 16.50 -17.12
CA PRO A 127 8.35 15.04 -17.10
C PRO A 127 9.69 14.53 -16.56
N LYS A 128 10.73 15.37 -16.45
CA LYS A 128 12.01 15.01 -15.84
C LYS A 128 12.02 15.15 -14.31
N ASP A 129 11.04 15.85 -13.72
CA ASP A 129 10.89 15.96 -12.27
C ASP A 129 10.10 14.75 -11.75
N ALA A 130 10.75 13.89 -10.98
CA ALA A 130 10.15 12.65 -10.46
C ALA A 130 8.89 12.90 -9.60
N LYS A 131 8.80 14.02 -8.88
CA LYS A 131 7.66 14.34 -8.02
C LYS A 131 6.45 14.76 -8.86
N GLN A 132 6.69 15.62 -9.86
CA GLN A 132 5.65 16.06 -10.78
C GLN A 132 5.17 14.92 -11.67
N PHE A 133 6.10 14.10 -12.18
CA PHE A 133 5.77 12.93 -12.97
C PHE A 133 4.93 11.92 -12.18
N HIS A 134 5.28 11.66 -10.91
CA HIS A 134 4.48 10.80 -10.05
C HIS A 134 3.07 11.38 -9.81
N GLN A 135 2.96 12.68 -9.58
CA GLN A 135 1.67 13.36 -9.42
C GLN A 135 0.79 13.21 -10.66
N VAL A 136 1.35 13.45 -11.85
CA VAL A 136 0.64 13.26 -13.12
C VAL A 136 0.19 11.82 -13.30
N ALA A 137 1.05 10.86 -12.99
CA ALA A 137 0.71 9.45 -13.15
C ALA A 137 -0.47 9.05 -12.22
N VAL A 138 -0.49 9.53 -10.97
CA VAL A 138 -1.63 9.34 -10.06
C VAL A 138 -2.90 9.98 -10.61
N MET A 139 -2.81 11.19 -11.16
CA MET A 139 -3.95 11.89 -11.77
C MET A 139 -4.45 11.18 -13.03
N ALA A 140 -3.55 10.72 -13.89
CA ALA A 140 -3.87 10.01 -15.12
C ALA A 140 -4.60 8.70 -14.81
N LYS A 141 -4.14 7.93 -13.82
CA LYS A 141 -4.85 6.71 -13.38
C LYS A 141 -6.28 7.00 -12.93
N ARG A 142 -6.52 8.14 -12.28
CA ARG A 142 -7.87 8.54 -11.86
C ARG A 142 -8.71 9.15 -12.97
N LYS A 143 -8.11 9.84 -13.93
CA LYS A 143 -8.83 10.48 -15.04
C LYS A 143 -9.24 9.47 -16.10
N PHE A 144 -8.32 8.59 -16.48
CA PHE A 144 -8.47 7.71 -17.65
C PHE A 144 -8.88 6.28 -17.30
N LEU A 145 -8.56 5.78 -16.10
CA LEU A 145 -8.85 4.39 -15.72
C LEU A 145 -9.95 4.25 -14.67
N TYR A 146 -10.46 5.36 -14.12
CA TYR A 146 -11.58 5.34 -13.18
C TYR A 146 -12.91 5.21 -13.91
N LYS A 147 -13.58 4.07 -13.73
CA LYS A 147 -14.99 3.90 -14.11
C LYS A 147 -15.85 4.03 -12.85
N PRO A 148 -16.68 5.07 -12.70
CA PRO A 148 -17.67 5.08 -11.62
C PRO A 148 -18.63 3.92 -11.83
N GLN A 149 -18.91 3.14 -10.78
CA GLN A 149 -20.02 2.17 -10.80
C GLN A 149 -21.32 2.95 -11.05
N ARG A 150 -21.78 2.94 -12.30
CA ARG A 150 -23.20 3.14 -12.61
C ARG A 150 -23.83 1.76 -12.66
N GLU A 151 -24.90 1.57 -11.91
CA GLU A 151 -25.85 0.49 -12.16
C GLU A 151 -26.28 0.60 -13.62
N ALA A 152 -25.90 -0.38 -14.44
CA ALA A 152 -26.24 -0.40 -15.85
C ALA A 152 -27.70 -0.88 -16.00
N PRO A 153 -28.54 -0.20 -16.81
CA PRO A 153 -29.70 -0.87 -17.37
C PRO A 153 -29.23 -1.90 -18.40
N ALA A 154 -29.94 -3.02 -18.42
CA ALA A 154 -29.64 -4.18 -19.23
C ALA A 154 -29.57 -3.86 -20.73
N SER A 155 -28.42 -4.13 -21.33
CA SER A 155 -28.26 -5.02 -22.49
C SER A 155 -27.07 -4.61 -23.36
N SER A 156 -26.13 -5.54 -23.51
CA SER A 156 -25.56 -5.85 -24.82
C SER A 156 -24.73 -7.13 -24.67
N LYS A 157 -25.04 -8.08 -25.54
CA LYS A 157 -24.41 -9.40 -25.61
C LYS A 157 -22.92 -9.23 -25.89
N GLN A 158 -22.07 -9.30 -24.87
CA GLN A 158 -20.65 -9.57 -25.05
C GLN A 158 -20.41 -11.08 -24.94
N LYS A 159 -19.81 -11.61 -26.01
CA LYS A 159 -19.37 -13.01 -26.13
C LYS A 159 -18.64 -13.42 -24.86
N ALA A 160 -19.09 -14.52 -24.27
CA ALA A 160 -18.51 -15.11 -23.08
C ALA A 160 -17.06 -15.55 -23.34
N SER A 161 -16.10 -14.66 -23.09
CA SER A 161 -14.80 -15.12 -22.62
C SER A 161 -15.03 -15.62 -21.19
N SER A 162 -14.69 -16.87 -20.94
CA SER A 162 -14.84 -17.49 -19.62
C SER A 162 -14.10 -16.62 -18.59
N LYS A 163 -14.83 -15.86 -17.76
CA LYS A 163 -14.23 -15.04 -16.70
C LYS A 163 -13.40 -15.97 -15.81
N ALA A 164 -12.07 -15.81 -15.86
CA ALA A 164 -11.16 -16.54 -15.00
C ALA A 164 -11.58 -16.33 -13.54
N LYS A 165 -11.63 -17.42 -12.77
CA LYS A 165 -12.03 -17.35 -11.36
C LYS A 165 -10.90 -16.68 -10.57
N VAL A 166 -11.17 -15.55 -9.92
CA VAL A 166 -10.19 -14.90 -9.04
C VAL A 166 -10.35 -15.46 -7.62
N VAL A 167 -9.25 -15.92 -7.03
CA VAL A 167 -9.15 -16.38 -5.64
C VAL A 167 -8.12 -15.51 -4.95
N VAL A 168 -8.52 -14.89 -3.84
CA VAL A 168 -7.68 -13.94 -3.10
C VAL A 168 -7.11 -14.63 -1.86
N ASN A 169 -5.79 -14.54 -1.67
CA ASN A 169 -5.07 -15.12 -0.51
C ASN A 169 -5.55 -16.53 -0.10
N PRO A 170 -5.66 -17.51 -1.01
CA PRO A 170 -6.06 -18.85 -0.59
C PRO A 170 -5.01 -19.47 0.33
N PRO A 171 -5.42 -20.35 1.26
CA PRO A 171 -4.49 -21.15 2.04
C PRO A 171 -3.47 -21.87 1.16
N LEU A 172 -2.23 -21.88 1.60
CA LEU A 172 -1.13 -22.59 0.99
C LEU A 172 -1.23 -24.07 1.39
N ASP A 173 -1.10 -24.93 0.40
CA ASP A 173 -1.17 -26.38 0.53
C ASP A 173 0.18 -27.01 0.90
N PHE A 174 1.21 -26.19 1.12
CA PHE A 174 2.55 -26.62 1.51
C PHE A 174 3.20 -25.62 2.45
N GLU A 175 4.19 -26.11 3.20
CA GLU A 175 5.12 -25.28 3.97
C GLU A 175 6.52 -25.39 3.34
N LEU A 176 7.30 -24.29 3.39
CA LEU A 176 8.68 -24.32 2.94
C LEU A 176 9.52 -25.25 3.83
N GLN A 177 10.15 -26.23 3.20
CA GLN A 177 11.02 -27.21 3.87
C GLN A 177 12.48 -26.80 3.79
N GLY A 178 13.30 -27.28 4.74
CA GLY A 178 14.75 -27.04 4.75
C GLY A 178 15.14 -25.60 5.07
N LEU A 179 14.29 -24.87 5.79
CA LEU A 179 14.58 -23.54 6.30
C LEU A 179 15.66 -23.63 7.40
N ASP A 180 16.75 -22.88 7.21
CA ASP A 180 17.84 -22.81 8.18
C ASP A 180 17.53 -21.77 9.25
N GLN A 181 17.10 -22.23 10.44
CA GLN A 181 16.75 -21.37 11.57
C GLN A 181 17.97 -20.93 12.40
N GLU A 182 19.15 -21.49 12.14
CA GLU A 182 20.38 -21.20 12.88
C GLU A 182 21.31 -20.27 12.10
N HIS A 183 20.85 -19.74 10.96
CA HIS A 183 21.65 -18.86 10.12
C HIS A 183 22.18 -17.63 10.90
N PRO A 184 23.49 -17.31 10.82
CA PRO A 184 24.12 -16.26 11.63
C PRO A 184 23.47 -14.88 11.53
N HIS A 185 22.89 -14.56 10.37
CA HIS A 185 22.18 -13.31 10.15
C HIS A 185 21.04 -13.05 11.14
N PHE A 186 20.41 -14.07 11.73
CA PHE A 186 19.42 -13.85 12.78
C PHE A 186 20.02 -13.18 14.02
N ALA A 187 21.23 -13.60 14.41
CA ALA A 187 21.96 -12.98 15.51
C ALA A 187 22.39 -11.55 15.17
N GLU A 188 22.83 -11.29 13.92
CA GLU A 188 23.15 -9.94 13.42
C GLU A 188 21.93 -9.01 13.48
N LEU A 189 20.73 -9.54 13.22
CA LEU A 189 19.46 -8.80 13.34
C LEU A 189 18.98 -8.63 14.80
N GLY A 190 19.68 -9.22 15.77
CA GLY A 190 19.35 -9.20 17.20
C GLY A 190 18.20 -10.14 17.57
N LEU A 191 17.95 -11.17 16.76
CA LEU A 191 16.87 -12.14 16.98
C LEU A 191 17.38 -13.35 17.78
N LYS A 192 16.69 -13.63 18.88
CA LYS A 192 16.89 -14.81 19.72
C LYS A 192 16.34 -16.06 19.00
N PRO A 193 16.92 -17.26 19.22
CA PRO A 193 16.43 -18.50 18.62
C PRO A 193 14.94 -18.78 18.91
N GLU A 194 14.46 -18.44 20.11
CA GLU A 194 13.04 -18.58 20.48
C GLU A 194 12.11 -17.72 19.60
N THR A 195 12.55 -16.53 19.22
CA THR A 195 11.81 -15.62 18.33
C THR A 195 11.77 -16.19 16.92
N VAL A 196 12.91 -16.65 16.40
CA VAL A 196 13.01 -17.28 15.08
C VAL A 196 12.05 -18.47 15.00
N LYS A 197 12.07 -19.34 16.01
CA LYS A 197 11.17 -20.49 16.13
C LYS A 197 9.71 -20.08 16.25
N HIS A 198 9.38 -19.10 17.09
CA HIS A 198 8.00 -18.65 17.31
C HIS A 198 7.36 -18.10 16.04
N PHE A 199 8.09 -17.30 15.28
CA PHE A 199 7.59 -16.71 14.03
C PHE A 199 7.77 -17.62 12.81
N GLY A 200 8.30 -18.83 12.98
CA GLY A 200 8.56 -19.77 11.89
C GLY A 200 9.53 -19.24 10.83
N LEU A 201 10.47 -18.38 11.25
CA LEU A 201 11.44 -17.77 10.35
C LEU A 201 12.51 -18.79 9.97
N GLY A 202 13.06 -18.66 8.77
CA GLY A 202 14.27 -19.40 8.44
C GLY A 202 14.87 -19.00 7.10
N TYR A 203 16.17 -19.20 6.97
CA TYR A 203 16.93 -18.84 5.78
C TYR A 203 16.76 -19.87 4.67
N CYS A 204 16.52 -19.38 3.45
CA CYS A 204 16.34 -20.18 2.25
C CYS A 204 17.64 -20.30 1.45
N LYS A 205 18.16 -21.51 1.30
CA LYS A 205 19.37 -21.80 0.50
C LYS A 205 19.11 -21.97 -1.00
N ARG A 206 17.87 -22.25 -1.40
CA ARG A 206 17.51 -22.65 -2.78
C ARG A 206 16.16 -22.09 -3.20
N GLY A 207 15.86 -22.17 -4.50
CA GLY A 207 14.59 -21.78 -5.09
C GLY A 207 14.40 -20.27 -5.21
N LEU A 208 13.15 -19.84 -5.46
CA LEU A 208 12.80 -18.42 -5.64
C LEU A 208 13.11 -17.55 -4.41
N MET A 209 13.22 -18.16 -3.23
CA MET A 209 13.51 -17.48 -1.97
C MET A 209 15.00 -17.54 -1.61
N ALA A 210 15.87 -18.07 -2.48
CA ALA A 210 17.28 -18.22 -2.18
C ALA A 210 17.93 -16.89 -1.73
N GLY A 211 18.72 -16.96 -0.65
CA GLY A 211 19.37 -15.77 -0.07
C GLY A 211 18.46 -14.92 0.82
N ARG A 212 17.24 -15.37 1.12
CA ARG A 212 16.26 -14.64 1.92
C ARG A 212 15.88 -15.37 3.20
N ILE A 213 15.50 -14.61 4.22
CA ILE A 213 14.72 -15.10 5.36
C ILE A 213 13.27 -15.23 4.90
N ALA A 214 12.74 -16.45 4.93
CA ALA A 214 11.33 -16.72 4.75
C ALA A 214 10.55 -16.30 6.00
N ILE A 215 9.44 -15.59 5.77
CA ILE A 215 8.56 -15.02 6.79
C ILE A 215 7.15 -15.56 6.49
N PRO A 216 6.61 -16.50 7.28
CA PRO A 216 5.26 -17.02 7.10
C PRO A 216 4.21 -15.91 7.19
N LEU A 217 3.26 -15.91 6.25
CA LEU A 217 2.13 -14.97 6.20
C LEU A 217 0.84 -15.75 6.41
N HIS A 218 0.01 -15.27 7.34
CA HIS A 218 -1.24 -15.94 7.69
C HIS A 218 -2.42 -14.98 7.49
N ASP A 219 -3.56 -15.55 7.12
CA ASP A 219 -4.84 -14.83 7.10
C ASP A 219 -5.36 -14.60 8.54
N PRO A 220 -6.50 -13.88 8.72
CA PRO A 220 -7.06 -13.65 10.05
C PRO A 220 -7.49 -14.91 10.80
N ASP A 221 -7.75 -16.01 10.10
CA ASP A 221 -8.16 -17.29 10.67
C ASP A 221 -6.93 -18.17 11.04
N GLY A 222 -5.72 -17.69 10.76
CA GLY A 222 -4.46 -18.36 11.08
C GLY A 222 -4.00 -19.36 10.01
N GLN A 223 -4.63 -19.38 8.83
CA GLN A 223 -4.19 -20.23 7.74
C GLN A 223 -2.98 -19.60 7.05
N LEU A 224 -1.95 -20.41 6.77
CA LEU A 224 -0.79 -19.99 6.00
C LEU A 224 -1.25 -19.64 4.57
N ILE A 225 -0.99 -18.42 4.10
CA ILE A 225 -1.39 -17.94 2.77
C ILE A 225 -0.19 -17.61 1.86
N GLY A 226 1.02 -17.68 2.41
CA GLY A 226 2.25 -17.43 1.65
C GLY A 226 3.45 -17.15 2.53
N TYR A 227 4.55 -16.78 1.89
CA TYR A 227 5.77 -16.33 2.57
C TYR A 227 6.22 -15.00 1.98
N ALA A 228 6.61 -14.07 2.85
CA ALA A 228 7.45 -12.94 2.46
C ALA A 228 8.94 -13.34 2.59
N GLY A 229 9.81 -12.71 1.81
CA GLY A 229 11.24 -13.00 1.79
C GLY A 229 12.08 -11.76 2.03
N LYS A 230 12.71 -11.62 3.19
CA LYS A 230 13.69 -10.55 3.44
C LYS A 230 15.06 -10.97 2.91
N LEU A 231 15.63 -10.22 1.97
CA LEU A 231 17.00 -10.43 1.50
C LEU A 231 17.99 -10.23 2.65
N VAL A 232 18.91 -11.19 2.80
CA VAL A 232 19.96 -11.16 3.83
C VAL A 232 21.06 -10.20 3.43
N ASP A 233 21.52 -10.31 2.19
CA ASP A 233 22.58 -9.47 1.65
C ASP A 233 21.98 -8.19 1.06
N GLU A 234 21.89 -7.13 1.87
CA GLU A 234 21.29 -5.86 1.48
C GLU A 234 22.09 -5.14 0.37
N ALA A 235 23.37 -5.47 0.19
CA ALA A 235 24.18 -4.95 -0.91
C ALA A 235 23.72 -5.49 -2.28
N LYS A 236 22.95 -6.58 -2.30
CA LYS A 236 22.35 -7.16 -3.52
C LYS A 236 20.94 -6.64 -3.82
N VAL A 237 20.45 -5.63 -3.09
CA VAL A 237 19.14 -5.04 -3.37
C VAL A 237 19.17 -4.30 -4.71
N SER A 238 18.25 -4.67 -5.58
CA SER A 238 18.02 -4.03 -6.89
C SER A 238 16.54 -4.11 -7.25
N ASP A 239 16.15 -3.50 -8.38
CA ASP A 239 14.77 -3.57 -8.88
C ASP A 239 14.31 -5.02 -9.11
N ASP A 240 15.22 -5.89 -9.59
CA ASP A 240 14.94 -7.32 -9.84
C ASP A 240 15.14 -8.19 -8.58
N ASN A 241 15.75 -7.65 -7.53
CA ASN A 241 16.04 -8.36 -6.29
C ASN A 241 15.70 -7.50 -5.07
N PRO A 242 14.41 -7.22 -4.81
CA PRO A 242 14.00 -6.26 -3.79
C PRO A 242 14.34 -6.74 -2.38
N LEU A 243 14.48 -5.82 -1.42
CA LEU A 243 14.74 -6.16 -0.01
C LEU A 243 13.67 -7.08 0.56
N TYR A 244 12.39 -6.84 0.24
CA TYR A 244 11.27 -7.71 0.59
C TYR A 244 10.61 -8.24 -0.69
N LEU A 245 10.51 -9.56 -0.79
CA LEU A 245 9.77 -10.25 -1.84
C LEU A 245 8.43 -10.73 -1.25
N LEU A 246 7.31 -10.30 -1.84
CA LEU A 246 5.97 -10.76 -1.45
C LEU A 246 5.44 -11.78 -2.47
N PRO A 247 4.45 -12.62 -2.11
CA PRO A 247 3.80 -13.50 -3.07
C PRO A 247 3.26 -12.71 -4.26
N ALA A 248 3.65 -13.15 -5.47
CA ALA A 248 3.19 -12.53 -6.71
C ALA A 248 1.82 -13.07 -7.13
N ARG A 249 1.09 -12.27 -7.90
CA ARG A 249 -0.11 -12.73 -8.62
C ARG A 249 0.30 -13.85 -9.58
N ARG A 250 -0.43 -14.97 -9.54
CA ARG A 250 -0.17 -16.14 -10.39
C ARG A 250 -1.46 -16.62 -11.04
N GLU A 251 -1.36 -17.17 -12.24
CA GLU A 251 -2.48 -17.76 -12.95
C GLU A 251 -2.22 -19.24 -13.23
N ARG A 252 -3.19 -20.10 -12.90
CA ARG A 252 -3.10 -21.54 -13.16
C ARG A 252 -4.48 -22.09 -13.48
N LYS A 253 -4.62 -22.83 -14.59
CA LYS A 253 -5.86 -23.50 -14.99
C LYS A 253 -7.09 -22.56 -14.99
N ASN A 254 -6.95 -21.35 -15.56
CA ASN A 254 -8.00 -20.32 -15.60
C ASN A 254 -8.48 -19.82 -14.21
N VAL A 255 -7.64 -20.00 -13.19
CA VAL A 255 -7.80 -19.44 -11.85
C VAL A 255 -6.68 -18.44 -11.60
N ILE A 256 -7.06 -17.21 -11.27
CA ILE A 256 -6.13 -16.14 -10.88
C ILE A 256 -6.02 -16.17 -9.37
N TYR A 257 -4.80 -16.37 -8.87
CA TYR A 257 -4.47 -16.28 -7.47
C TYR A 257 -3.89 -14.89 -7.21
N ASP A 258 -4.65 -14.08 -6.51
CA ASP A 258 -4.34 -12.68 -6.25
C ASP A 258 -3.91 -12.51 -4.79
N PHE A 259 -2.69 -12.04 -4.58
CA PHE A 259 -2.17 -11.80 -3.23
C PHE A 259 -2.45 -10.36 -2.82
N ARG A 260 -3.18 -10.19 -1.72
CA ARG A 260 -3.59 -8.90 -1.18
C ARG A 260 -3.10 -8.72 0.25
N PRO A 261 -1.95 -8.07 0.47
CA PRO A 261 -1.41 -7.83 1.81
C PRO A 261 -2.29 -6.90 2.66
N GLY A 262 -3.14 -6.10 2.02
CA GLY A 262 -4.11 -5.22 2.68
C GLY A 262 -5.28 -5.91 3.39
N LEU A 263 -5.42 -7.23 3.28
CA LEU A 263 -6.56 -7.95 3.88
C LEU A 263 -6.26 -8.59 5.23
N PHE A 264 -5.01 -8.51 5.69
CA PHE A 264 -4.61 -9.06 6.99
C PHE A 264 -3.56 -8.16 7.64
N LEU A 265 -3.37 -8.38 8.94
CA LEU A 265 -2.29 -7.79 9.72
C LEU A 265 -1.28 -8.87 10.02
N TYR A 266 0.01 -8.60 9.83
CA TYR A 266 1.04 -9.54 10.24
C TYR A 266 0.95 -9.77 11.75
N HIS A 267 1.06 -11.03 12.17
CA HIS A 267 0.89 -11.50 13.55
C HIS A 267 -0.53 -11.29 14.15
N GLY A 268 -1.48 -10.72 13.39
CA GLY A 268 -2.84 -10.46 13.88
C GLY A 268 -3.67 -11.71 14.20
N HIS A 269 -3.43 -12.82 13.50
CA HIS A 269 -4.11 -14.11 13.71
C HIS A 269 -3.85 -14.72 15.11
N THR A 270 -2.79 -14.28 15.80
CA THR A 270 -2.48 -14.75 17.16
C THR A 270 -3.42 -14.15 18.21
N ILE A 271 -4.10 -13.05 17.87
CA ILE A 271 -5.02 -12.32 18.75
C ILE A 271 -6.42 -12.88 18.57
N THR A 272 -6.75 -13.92 19.34
CA THR A 272 -8.03 -14.65 19.24
C THR A 272 -9.20 -13.93 19.91
N LYS A 273 -8.92 -12.95 20.78
CA LYS A 273 -9.93 -12.12 21.46
C LYS A 273 -9.49 -10.66 21.46
N PRO A 274 -10.43 -9.69 21.42
CA PRO A 274 -10.08 -8.28 21.46
C PRO A 274 -9.26 -7.93 22.71
N VAL A 275 -8.20 -7.16 22.53
CA VAL A 275 -7.27 -6.78 23.60
C VAL A 275 -7.47 -5.33 24.01
N ASN A 276 -7.10 -5.02 25.26
CA ASN A 276 -7.15 -3.64 25.75
C ASN A 276 -6.02 -2.78 25.17
N ASN A 277 -4.88 -3.37 24.84
CA ASN A 277 -3.71 -2.65 24.32
C ASN A 277 -3.18 -3.38 23.10
N LEU A 278 -3.44 -2.84 21.92
CA LEU A 278 -2.93 -3.37 20.66
C LEU A 278 -1.82 -2.45 20.14
N ILE A 279 -0.62 -2.98 19.92
CA ILE A 279 0.48 -2.20 19.34
C ILE A 279 0.49 -2.44 17.83
N ILE A 280 0.47 -1.37 17.03
CA ILE A 280 0.75 -1.44 15.60
C ILE A 280 2.13 -0.85 15.32
N ALA A 281 2.97 -1.66 14.69
CA ALA A 281 4.31 -1.28 14.28
C ALA A 281 4.47 -1.32 12.75
N GLN A 282 5.55 -0.73 12.23
CA GLN A 282 5.87 -0.79 10.81
C GLN A 282 6.76 -2.01 10.51
N GLY A 283 6.28 -2.88 9.64
CA GLY A 283 7.02 -4.04 9.12
C GLY A 283 7.29 -5.16 10.14
N PHE A 284 7.87 -6.26 9.62
CA PHE A 284 8.06 -7.51 10.37
C PHE A 284 9.07 -7.38 11.52
N MET A 285 10.20 -6.70 11.28
CA MET A 285 11.28 -6.55 12.26
C MET A 285 10.81 -5.91 13.57
N SER A 286 9.95 -4.90 13.48
CA SER A 286 9.43 -4.19 14.64
C SER A 286 8.57 -5.11 15.51
N VAL A 287 7.75 -5.97 14.87
CA VAL A 287 6.94 -6.99 15.55
C VAL A 287 7.83 -7.97 16.31
N TRP A 288 8.88 -8.48 15.69
CA TRP A 288 9.80 -9.43 16.33
C TRP A 288 10.53 -8.82 17.53
N ARG A 289 11.03 -7.59 17.40
CA ARG A 289 11.72 -6.87 18.49
C ARG A 289 10.80 -6.55 19.67
N LEU A 290 9.58 -6.10 19.39
CA LEU A 290 8.57 -5.84 20.41
C LEU A 290 8.18 -7.13 21.14
N TRP A 291 8.00 -8.22 20.39
CA TRP A 291 7.70 -9.53 20.96
C TRP A 291 8.82 -10.02 21.88
N GLN A 292 10.10 -9.84 21.50
CA GLN A 292 11.26 -10.16 22.35
C GLN A 292 11.29 -9.38 23.66
N LYS A 293 10.68 -8.19 23.68
CA LYS A 293 10.52 -7.35 24.88
C LYS A 293 9.25 -7.66 25.67
N GLY A 294 8.61 -8.79 25.37
CA GLY A 294 7.41 -9.27 26.06
C GLY A 294 6.11 -8.60 25.60
N LYS A 295 6.13 -7.79 24.53
CA LYS A 295 4.92 -7.21 23.96
C LYS A 295 4.29 -8.20 22.98
N ARG A 296 3.30 -8.97 23.45
CA ARG A 296 2.67 -10.06 22.69
C ARG A 296 1.57 -9.58 21.74
N ASP A 297 0.79 -8.58 22.17
CA ASP A 297 -0.32 -8.00 21.41
C ASP A 297 0.19 -6.95 20.41
N VAL A 298 1.05 -7.39 19.49
CA VAL A 298 1.71 -6.54 18.49
C VAL A 298 1.43 -7.04 17.09
N VAL A 299 1.10 -6.12 16.19
CA VAL A 299 0.81 -6.40 14.78
C VAL A 299 1.54 -5.40 13.88
N SER A 300 1.63 -5.69 12.58
CA SER A 300 2.08 -4.70 11.60
C SER A 300 1.24 -4.73 10.33
N SER A 301 1.22 -3.60 9.62
CA SER A 301 0.96 -3.64 8.19
C SER A 301 2.10 -4.39 7.49
N VAL A 302 1.76 -5.10 6.41
CA VAL A 302 2.75 -5.75 5.53
C VAL A 302 3.37 -4.73 4.56
N GLU A 303 2.63 -3.68 4.23
CA GLU A 303 3.06 -2.60 3.33
C GLU A 303 3.32 -1.29 4.10
N VAL A 304 3.84 -0.28 3.38
CA VAL A 304 4.26 1.04 3.92
C VAL A 304 3.09 1.87 4.49
N GLY A 305 1.83 1.43 4.34
CA GLY A 305 0.64 2.11 4.86
C GLY A 305 -0.43 1.17 5.41
N LEU A 306 -1.52 1.75 5.90
CA LEU A 306 -2.68 1.09 6.45
C LEU A 306 -3.85 1.16 5.47
N THR A 307 -4.31 0.00 4.99
CA THR A 307 -5.57 -0.09 4.24
C THR A 307 -6.79 0.08 5.15
N ASN A 308 -7.96 0.35 4.58
CA ASN A 308 -9.20 0.40 5.37
C ASN A 308 -9.52 -0.95 6.03
N GLN A 309 -9.16 -2.05 5.37
CA GLN A 309 -9.52 -3.39 5.81
C GLN A 309 -8.64 -3.75 7.01
N GLN A 310 -7.36 -3.38 6.96
CA GLN A 310 -6.48 -3.42 8.14
C GLN A 310 -6.96 -2.49 9.26
N ALA A 311 -7.46 -1.30 8.97
CA ALA A 311 -8.04 -0.42 10.00
C ALA A 311 -9.26 -1.07 10.69
N CYS A 312 -10.15 -1.72 9.93
CA CYS A 312 -11.26 -2.49 10.48
C CYS A 312 -10.76 -3.65 11.36
N LEU A 313 -9.70 -4.35 10.94
CA LEU A 313 -9.07 -5.39 11.75
C LEU A 313 -8.52 -4.83 13.06
N LEU A 314 -7.82 -3.69 13.06
CA LEU A 314 -7.34 -3.04 14.29
C LEU A 314 -8.49 -2.74 15.26
N VAL A 315 -9.60 -2.19 14.75
CA VAL A 315 -10.80 -1.92 15.56
C VAL A 315 -11.40 -3.21 16.12
N ARG A 316 -11.47 -4.28 15.32
CA ARG A 316 -12.00 -5.59 15.74
C ARG A 316 -11.11 -6.28 16.77
N LEU A 317 -9.80 -6.17 16.63
CA LEU A 317 -8.81 -6.77 17.55
C LEU A 317 -8.66 -5.96 18.85
N THR A 318 -9.29 -4.78 18.95
CA THR A 318 -9.17 -3.90 20.10
C THR A 318 -10.52 -3.80 20.83
N ASP A 319 -10.50 -3.94 22.16
CA ASP A 319 -11.70 -3.88 23.00
C ASP A 319 -12.57 -2.64 22.70
N ALA A 320 -13.87 -2.83 22.67
CA ALA A 320 -14.82 -1.81 22.22
C ALA A 320 -15.03 -0.66 23.23
N LYS A 321 -14.78 -0.90 24.52
CA LYS A 321 -15.05 0.07 25.59
C LYS A 321 -13.77 0.75 26.09
N GLN A 322 -12.72 -0.03 26.28
CA GLN A 322 -11.49 0.42 26.94
C GLN A 322 -10.23 0.21 26.09
N GLY A 323 -10.39 -0.25 24.85
CA GLY A 323 -9.28 -0.61 24.00
C GLY A 323 -8.52 0.59 23.43
N CYS A 324 -7.20 0.45 23.38
CA CYS A 324 -6.25 1.46 22.93
C CYS A 324 -5.30 0.86 21.87
N VAL A 325 -5.15 1.56 20.75
CA VAL A 325 -4.17 1.26 19.73
C VAL A 325 -2.91 2.10 19.96
N TRP A 326 -1.78 1.45 20.16
CA TRP A 326 -0.50 2.08 20.42
C TRP A 326 0.32 2.18 19.14
N LEU A 327 0.73 3.41 18.82
CA LEU A 327 1.50 3.80 17.64
C LEU A 327 2.98 3.90 18.02
N VAL A 328 3.83 3.12 17.35
CA VAL A 328 5.27 3.11 17.59
C VAL A 328 5.89 4.32 16.87
N ALA A 329 6.55 5.21 17.61
CA ALA A 329 7.22 6.38 17.05
C ALA A 329 8.58 6.03 16.39
N ASN A 330 9.01 6.82 15.41
CA ASN A 330 10.34 6.85 14.76
C ASN A 330 10.59 6.02 13.48
N SER A 331 9.73 6.09 12.47
CA SER A 331 10.17 6.24 11.06
C SER A 331 9.00 6.45 10.10
N TYR A 332 8.91 7.66 9.52
CA TYR A 332 8.00 8.05 8.42
C TYR A 332 6.53 7.71 8.64
N ASP A 333 5.85 8.58 9.38
CA ASP A 333 4.59 8.21 10.04
C ASP A 333 3.35 8.30 9.16
N ARG A 334 3.45 7.93 7.89
CA ARG A 334 2.28 7.70 7.04
C ARG A 334 1.37 6.62 7.65
N LEU A 335 1.95 5.53 8.17
CA LEU A 335 1.19 4.51 8.88
C LEU A 335 0.46 5.10 10.09
N ASN A 336 1.18 5.81 10.97
CA ASN A 336 0.60 6.37 12.18
C ASN A 336 -0.48 7.43 11.88
N ILE A 337 -0.27 8.28 10.86
CA ILE A 337 -1.29 9.22 10.37
C ILE A 337 -2.52 8.47 9.85
N GLU A 338 -2.33 7.43 9.02
CA GLU A 338 -3.45 6.65 8.49
C GLU A 338 -4.19 5.88 9.59
N VAL A 339 -3.51 5.39 10.63
CA VAL A 339 -4.15 4.81 11.81
C VAL A 339 -4.98 5.87 12.53
N LEU A 340 -4.43 7.06 12.81
CA LEU A 340 -5.18 8.13 13.46
C LEU A 340 -6.43 8.52 12.65
N GLN A 341 -6.30 8.66 11.34
CA GLN A 341 -7.41 9.04 10.45
C GLN A 341 -8.50 7.97 10.34
N LYS A 342 -8.14 6.69 10.31
CA LYS A 342 -9.07 5.58 10.03
C LYS A 342 -9.59 4.89 11.29
N VAL A 343 -8.79 4.88 12.36
CA VAL A 343 -9.08 4.15 13.61
C VAL A 343 -9.44 5.11 14.76
N GLY A 344 -8.89 6.33 14.78
CA GLY A 344 -9.07 7.27 15.91
C GLY A 344 -10.52 7.67 16.20
N GLY A 345 -11.43 7.56 15.22
CA GLY A 345 -12.86 7.77 15.43
C GLY A 345 -13.57 6.60 16.13
N ASN A 346 -12.93 5.43 16.22
CA ASN A 346 -13.51 4.20 16.77
C ASN A 346 -12.77 3.71 18.03
N ARG A 347 -11.49 4.05 18.20
CA ARG A 347 -10.65 3.62 19.32
C ARG A 347 -9.73 4.75 19.77
N TYR A 348 -9.32 4.69 21.03
CA TYR A 348 -8.24 5.55 21.51
C TYR A 348 -6.94 5.16 20.82
N CYS A 349 -6.19 6.16 20.36
CA CYS A 349 -4.86 5.97 19.83
C CYS A 349 -3.85 6.70 20.73
N LYS A 350 -2.77 6.02 21.10
CA LYS A 350 -1.68 6.58 21.91
C LYS A 350 -0.34 6.33 21.26
N TRP A 351 0.59 7.23 21.50
CA TRP A 351 1.96 7.09 21.04
C TRP A 351 2.81 6.37 22.08
N ILE A 352 3.72 5.52 21.63
CA ILE A 352 4.80 4.99 22.45
C ILE A 352 6.12 5.41 21.84
N ASP A 353 6.95 6.10 22.63
CA ASP A 353 8.31 6.43 22.21
C ASP A 353 9.11 5.13 22.13
N ALA A 354 9.49 4.78 20.91
CA ALA A 354 10.36 3.66 20.65
C ALA A 354 11.82 4.08 20.82
N LYS A 355 12.22 4.44 22.04
CA LYS A 355 13.60 4.16 22.48
C LYS A 355 13.72 2.65 22.74
N LEU A 356 13.33 1.85 21.74
CA LEU A 356 13.28 0.40 21.75
C LEU A 356 14.49 -0.14 21.01
#